data_AF-A0A848BWT8-F1
#
_entry.id   AF-A0A848BWT8-F1
#
_cell.length_a   1.000
_cell.length_b   1.000
_cell.length_c   1.000
_cell.angle_alpha   90.00
_cell.angle_beta   90.00
_cell.angle_gamma   90.00
#
_symmetry.space_group_name_H-M   'P 1'
#
loop_
_entity.id
_entity.type
_entity.pdbx_description
1 polymer ?
#
loop_
_entity_poly.entity_id
_entity_poly.type
_entity_poly.pdbx_seq_one_letter_code
_entity_poly.pdbx_strand_id
1 'polypeptide(L)'
;MYKIGYLGNFETVPQVVEYIINSDIEKLEEEYKKGWDINKKITLNEFITETPLEMAIQCVNEKVILWLLEKEVNVKAGIDDWVTPISSAGRFLSSEICELLIKHGALENLTERQYERIFADIYYGKKFENIDIFEKYGVTVKKYGNNCLREAIYDKNKNLAQMFLDYGADINYHEYEMVFTDNSTPVMVAVQRNSLELVKWLVEKGADITIKNKFGERPYTIAVLNENQEMIEYIKSLEPVDFHNEETRKSIIKKYKLPKDMVEFFDKGDLKIEFSKNIDSKYIEFFKLEDTVEMTWKRKKYLSLVKDLENYWLHLLWYSKEKTLYIFDGEHEEIYKIGDWSYFINNCEEIVGKFINGEL
;
A
#
# COMPACT_ATOMS: atom_id res chain seq x y z
N MET A 1 -25.46 20.95 -14.43
CA MET A 1 -24.23 20.16 -14.23
C MET A 1 -24.56 19.06 -13.26
N TYR A 2 -24.40 17.82 -13.70
CA TYR A 2 -24.75 16.61 -12.97
C TYR A 2 -23.52 16.09 -12.23
N LYS A 3 -23.61 15.91 -10.91
CA LYS A 3 -22.53 15.33 -10.10
C LYS A 3 -22.85 13.86 -9.79
N ILE A 4 -21.96 12.94 -10.16
CA ILE A 4 -22.12 11.51 -9.89
C ILE A 4 -20.91 11.05 -9.08
N GLY A 5 -21.11 10.85 -7.77
CA GLY A 5 -20.10 10.37 -6.83
C GLY A 5 -18.68 10.88 -7.10
N TYR A 6 -17.76 9.94 -7.35
CA TYR A 6 -16.38 10.20 -7.73
C TYR A 6 -16.14 10.12 -9.24
N LEU A 7 -17.15 9.76 -10.05
CA LEU A 7 -17.06 9.77 -11.51
C LEU A 7 -16.88 11.18 -12.07
N GLY A 8 -17.33 12.20 -11.33
CA GLY A 8 -17.06 13.60 -11.61
C GLY A 8 -18.31 14.43 -11.90
N ASN A 9 -18.10 15.53 -12.63
CA ASN A 9 -19.14 16.46 -13.03
C ASN A 9 -19.36 16.39 -14.54
N PHE A 10 -20.63 16.33 -14.94
CA PHE A 10 -21.04 16.17 -16.33
C PHE A 10 -21.94 17.34 -16.73
N GLU A 11 -21.69 17.94 -17.88
CA GLU A 11 -22.56 18.99 -18.42
C GLU A 11 -23.90 18.41 -18.87
N THR A 12 -23.86 17.26 -19.53
CA THR A 12 -25.01 16.47 -19.96
C THR A 12 -24.81 15.01 -19.59
N VAL A 13 -25.90 14.28 -19.40
CA VAL A 13 -25.91 12.84 -19.17
C VAL A 13 -27.04 12.22 -20.00
N PRO A 14 -26.99 10.91 -20.32
CA PRO A 14 -28.11 10.24 -20.94
C PRO A 14 -29.39 10.39 -20.12
N GLN A 15 -30.54 10.46 -20.78
CA GLN A 15 -31.82 10.79 -20.14
C GLN A 15 -32.20 9.87 -18.97
N VAL A 16 -31.95 8.56 -19.10
CA VAL A 16 -32.16 7.60 -18.00
C VAL A 16 -31.28 7.89 -16.78
N VAL A 17 -30.07 8.44 -16.97
CA VAL A 17 -29.17 8.84 -15.88
C VAL A 17 -29.70 10.08 -15.18
N GLU A 18 -30.25 11.04 -15.92
CA GLU A 18 -30.93 12.19 -15.31
C GLU A 18 -32.08 11.74 -14.40
N TYR A 19 -32.87 10.73 -14.82
CA TYR A 19 -33.94 10.17 -14.00
C TYR A 19 -33.40 9.47 -12.74
N ILE A 20 -32.28 8.73 -12.85
CA ILE A 20 -31.59 8.15 -11.70
C ILE A 20 -31.12 9.24 -10.73
N ILE A 21 -30.49 10.31 -11.23
CA ILE A 21 -29.97 11.39 -10.37
C ILE A 21 -31.12 12.12 -9.66
N ASN A 22 -32.21 12.39 -10.38
CA ASN A 22 -33.35 13.15 -9.85
C ASN A 22 -34.31 12.28 -9.00
N SER A 23 -34.07 10.97 -8.89
CA SER A 23 -35.00 10.03 -8.22
C SER A 23 -36.39 9.94 -8.87
N ASP A 24 -36.48 10.12 -10.19
CA ASP A 24 -37.74 10.13 -10.95
C ASP A 24 -38.25 8.68 -11.21
N ILE A 25 -38.72 7.99 -10.15
CA ILE A 25 -39.16 6.59 -10.22
C ILE A 25 -40.25 6.34 -11.28
N GLU A 26 -41.19 7.28 -11.44
CA GLU A 26 -42.26 7.15 -12.45
C GLU A 26 -41.69 7.05 -13.88
N LYS A 27 -40.71 7.90 -14.20
CA LYS A 27 -40.07 7.89 -15.53
C LYS A 27 -39.17 6.68 -15.71
N LEU A 28 -38.46 6.25 -14.65
CA LEU A 28 -37.67 5.02 -14.69
C LEU A 28 -38.57 3.79 -14.95
N GLU A 29 -39.75 3.74 -14.32
CA GLU A 29 -40.74 2.70 -14.56
C GLU A 29 -41.29 2.74 -15.99
N GLU A 30 -41.51 3.92 -16.56
CA GLU A 30 -41.89 4.09 -17.97
C GLU A 30 -40.81 3.56 -18.93
N GLU A 31 -39.55 3.95 -18.72
CA GLU A 31 -38.43 3.47 -19.55
C GLU A 31 -38.23 1.96 -19.42
N TYR A 32 -38.33 1.43 -18.20
CA TYR A 32 -38.29 -0.02 -17.96
C TYR A 32 -39.40 -0.76 -18.72
N LYS A 33 -40.64 -0.26 -18.68
CA LYS A 33 -41.77 -0.82 -19.45
C LYS A 33 -41.59 -0.73 -20.97
N LYS A 34 -40.81 0.24 -21.45
CA LYS A 34 -40.41 0.36 -22.87
C LYS A 34 -39.31 -0.62 -23.26
N GLY A 35 -38.77 -1.40 -22.31
CA GLY A 35 -37.73 -2.40 -22.55
C GLY A 35 -36.31 -1.92 -22.28
N TRP A 36 -36.12 -0.86 -21.50
CA TRP A 36 -34.79 -0.47 -21.02
C TRP A 36 -34.17 -1.56 -20.14
N ASP A 37 -32.98 -2.02 -20.51
CA ASP A 37 -32.21 -3.02 -19.77
C ASP A 37 -31.46 -2.36 -18.60
N ILE A 38 -31.96 -2.59 -17.38
CA ILE A 38 -31.40 -2.06 -16.12
C ILE A 38 -30.04 -2.66 -15.74
N ASN A 39 -29.59 -3.71 -16.43
CA ASN A 39 -28.28 -4.33 -16.20
C ASN A 39 -27.21 -3.83 -17.18
N LYS A 40 -27.62 -3.15 -18.25
CA LYS A 40 -26.69 -2.69 -19.28
C LYS A 40 -25.95 -1.45 -18.80
N LYS A 41 -24.62 -1.47 -18.94
CA LYS A 41 -23.80 -0.29 -18.65
C LYS A 41 -24.18 0.89 -19.57
N ILE A 42 -24.21 2.08 -19.01
CA ILE A 42 -24.51 3.35 -19.67
C ILE A 42 -23.22 4.16 -19.76
N THR A 43 -22.86 4.56 -20.98
CA THR A 43 -21.70 5.42 -21.24
C THR A 43 -22.03 6.86 -20.90
N LEU A 44 -21.26 7.45 -19.99
CA LEU A 44 -21.36 8.86 -19.61
C LEU A 44 -20.44 9.74 -20.48
N ASN A 45 -19.26 9.23 -20.81
CA ASN A 45 -18.30 9.83 -21.75
C ASN A 45 -17.34 8.74 -22.28
N GLU A 46 -16.31 9.13 -23.03
CA GLU A 46 -15.34 8.21 -23.64
C GLU A 46 -14.53 7.36 -22.65
N PHE A 47 -14.49 7.72 -21.36
CA PHE A 47 -13.74 7.01 -20.32
C PHE A 47 -14.62 6.30 -19.29
N ILE A 48 -15.89 6.69 -19.15
CA ILE A 48 -16.75 6.27 -18.04
C ILE A 48 -17.99 5.58 -18.58
N THR A 49 -18.18 4.33 -18.16
CA THR A 49 -19.33 3.49 -18.50
C THR A 49 -19.72 2.65 -17.31
N GLU A 50 -20.94 2.85 -16.77
CA GLU A 50 -21.36 2.27 -15.49
C GLU A 50 -22.78 1.70 -15.51
N THR A 51 -23.08 0.78 -14.59
CA THR A 51 -24.43 0.22 -14.47
C THR A 51 -25.40 1.23 -13.84
N PRO A 52 -26.72 1.13 -14.11
CA PRO A 52 -27.73 1.93 -13.42
C PRO A 52 -27.66 1.82 -11.90
N LEU A 53 -27.36 0.62 -11.38
CA LEU A 53 -27.19 0.38 -9.95
C LEU A 53 -25.98 1.15 -9.39
N GLU A 54 -24.83 1.08 -10.06
CA GLU A 54 -23.62 1.79 -9.61
C GLU A 54 -23.84 3.32 -9.60
N MET A 55 -24.53 3.85 -10.60
CA MET A 55 -24.91 5.27 -10.62
C MET A 55 -25.82 5.64 -9.44
N ALA A 56 -26.82 4.80 -9.13
CA ALA A 56 -27.72 5.04 -8.00
C ALA A 56 -26.97 4.99 -6.66
N ILE A 57 -26.02 4.05 -6.49
CA ILE A 57 -25.15 3.94 -5.31
C ILE A 57 -24.30 5.20 -5.14
N GLN A 58 -23.60 5.63 -6.20
CA GLN A 58 -22.73 6.80 -6.16
C GLN A 58 -23.47 8.13 -5.96
N CYS A 59 -24.72 8.21 -6.40
CA CYS A 59 -25.61 9.32 -6.12
C CYS A 59 -26.29 9.24 -4.74
N VAL A 60 -26.05 8.16 -3.98
CA VAL A 60 -26.68 7.89 -2.67
C VAL A 60 -28.21 7.91 -2.80
N ASN A 61 -28.73 7.39 -3.92
CA ASN A 61 -30.15 7.42 -4.23
C ASN A 61 -30.84 6.13 -3.80
N GLU A 62 -31.10 6.01 -2.50
CA GLU A 62 -31.72 4.83 -1.91
C GLU A 62 -33.08 4.49 -2.55
N LYS A 63 -33.87 5.48 -2.97
CA LYS A 63 -35.16 5.22 -3.64
C LYS A 63 -34.98 4.46 -4.96
N VAL A 64 -34.02 4.89 -5.77
CA VAL A 64 -33.73 4.22 -7.05
C VAL A 64 -33.09 2.86 -6.81
N ILE A 65 -32.22 2.72 -5.81
CA ILE A 65 -31.64 1.42 -5.44
C ILE A 65 -32.74 0.43 -5.05
N LEU A 66 -33.66 0.83 -4.17
CA LEU A 66 -34.78 -0.01 -3.76
C LEU A 66 -35.65 -0.42 -4.95
N TRP A 67 -36.00 0.53 -5.82
CA TRP A 67 -36.75 0.24 -7.03
C TRP A 67 -35.99 -0.72 -7.96
N LEU A 68 -34.69 -0.55 -8.16
CA LEU A 68 -33.87 -1.47 -8.97
C LEU A 68 -33.83 -2.88 -8.36
N LEU A 69 -33.73 -3.01 -7.04
CA LEU A 69 -33.78 -4.30 -6.35
C LEU A 69 -35.13 -5.00 -6.51
N GLU A 70 -36.24 -4.25 -6.45
CA GLU A 70 -37.58 -4.76 -6.75
C GLU A 70 -37.71 -5.30 -8.18
N LYS A 71 -36.92 -4.77 -9.12
CA LYS A 71 -36.85 -5.23 -10.52
C LYS A 71 -35.78 -6.31 -10.76
N GLU A 72 -35.23 -6.89 -9.71
CA GLU A 72 -34.20 -7.95 -9.77
C GLU A 72 -32.95 -7.52 -10.57
N VAL A 73 -32.50 -6.26 -10.40
CA VAL A 73 -31.22 -5.82 -10.97
C VAL A 73 -30.08 -6.74 -10.53
N ASN A 74 -29.12 -7.01 -11.41
CA ASN A 74 -27.94 -7.78 -11.07
C ASN A 74 -27.04 -6.97 -10.13
N VAL A 75 -26.90 -7.46 -8.90
CA VAL A 75 -26.03 -6.86 -7.87
C VAL A 75 -24.63 -7.50 -7.81
N LYS A 76 -24.39 -8.55 -8.59
CA LYS A 76 -23.14 -9.33 -8.54
C LYS A 76 -22.04 -8.63 -9.31
N ALA A 77 -20.82 -8.74 -8.79
CA ALA A 77 -19.63 -8.27 -9.49
C ALA A 77 -19.29 -9.18 -10.68
N GLY A 78 -18.76 -8.57 -11.75
CA GLY A 78 -17.96 -9.27 -12.75
C GLY A 78 -16.57 -9.62 -12.23
N ILE A 79 -15.91 -10.58 -12.88
CA ILE A 79 -14.57 -11.03 -12.46
C ILE A 79 -13.49 -9.96 -12.65
N ASP A 80 -13.66 -9.10 -13.65
CA ASP A 80 -12.72 -8.01 -13.99
C ASP A 80 -13.12 -6.67 -13.34
N ASP A 81 -14.18 -6.65 -12.54
CA ASP A 81 -14.65 -5.42 -11.91
C ASP A 81 -13.69 -5.02 -10.78
N TRP A 82 -13.02 -3.89 -10.95
CA TRP A 82 -12.16 -3.31 -9.93
C TRP A 82 -12.95 -2.76 -8.73
N VAL A 83 -14.10 -2.14 -9.02
CA VAL A 83 -15.06 -1.66 -8.03
C VAL A 83 -16.35 -2.45 -8.21
N THR A 84 -16.91 -2.92 -7.10
CA THR A 84 -18.11 -3.77 -7.11
C THR A 84 -19.29 -3.00 -6.53
N PRO A 85 -20.55 -3.32 -6.90
CA PRO A 85 -21.70 -2.66 -6.28
C PRO A 85 -21.69 -2.73 -4.76
N ILE A 86 -21.25 -3.86 -4.19
CA ILE A 86 -21.19 -4.03 -2.74
C ILE A 86 -20.04 -3.23 -2.08
N SER A 87 -18.88 -3.08 -2.72
CA SER A 87 -17.80 -2.23 -2.20
C SER A 87 -18.18 -0.74 -2.28
N SER A 88 -18.77 -0.30 -3.40
CA SER A 88 -19.33 1.06 -3.52
C SER A 88 -20.43 1.32 -2.49
N ALA A 89 -21.31 0.35 -2.23
CA ALA A 89 -22.32 0.46 -1.18
C ALA A 89 -21.68 0.64 0.20
N GLY A 90 -20.64 -0.15 0.52
CA GLY A 90 -19.86 0.00 1.75
C GLY A 90 -19.27 1.39 1.93
N ARG A 91 -18.91 2.08 0.84
CA ARG A 91 -18.37 3.44 0.84
C ARG A 91 -19.40 4.54 1.02
N PHE A 92 -20.55 4.42 0.38
CA PHE A 92 -21.50 5.55 0.23
C PHE A 92 -22.78 5.38 1.05
N LEU A 93 -23.21 4.15 1.28
CA LEU A 93 -24.55 3.85 1.76
C LEU A 93 -24.55 3.43 3.24
N SER A 94 -25.75 3.30 3.78
CA SER A 94 -26.04 2.81 5.13
C SER A 94 -25.90 1.28 5.23
N SER A 95 -25.78 0.77 6.45
CA SER A 95 -25.66 -0.67 6.70
C SER A 95 -26.90 -1.43 6.27
N GLU A 96 -28.07 -0.80 6.34
CA GLU A 96 -29.34 -1.35 5.88
C GLU A 96 -29.34 -1.63 4.37
N ILE A 97 -28.87 -0.68 3.56
CA ILE A 97 -28.80 -0.88 2.10
C ILE A 97 -27.71 -1.88 1.74
N CYS A 98 -26.58 -1.88 2.45
CA CYS A 98 -25.56 -2.93 2.30
C CYS A 98 -26.16 -4.32 2.58
N GLU A 99 -26.93 -4.48 3.67
CA GLU A 99 -27.59 -5.75 4.00
C GLU A 99 -28.57 -6.18 2.91
N LEU A 100 -29.34 -5.25 2.33
CA LEU A 100 -30.25 -5.56 1.22
C LEU A 100 -29.51 -6.07 -0.01
N LEU A 101 -28.42 -5.40 -0.42
CA LEU A 101 -27.60 -5.86 -1.53
C LEU A 101 -27.01 -7.26 -1.28
N ILE A 102 -26.51 -7.51 -0.06
CA ILE A 102 -26.01 -8.82 0.35
C ILE A 102 -27.10 -9.90 0.23
N LYS A 103 -28.34 -9.60 0.69
CA LYS A 103 -29.49 -10.53 0.57
C LYS A 103 -29.89 -10.82 -0.88
N HIS A 104 -29.61 -9.90 -1.80
CA HIS A 104 -29.78 -10.10 -3.25
C HIS A 104 -28.57 -10.80 -3.92
N GLY A 105 -27.59 -11.25 -3.14
CA GLY A 105 -26.46 -12.05 -3.63
C GLY A 105 -25.23 -11.23 -4.02
N ALA A 106 -25.08 -9.99 -3.56
CA ALA A 106 -23.95 -9.13 -3.95
C ALA A 106 -22.56 -9.62 -3.47
N LEU A 107 -22.51 -10.59 -2.55
CA LEU A 107 -21.26 -11.26 -2.13
C LEU A 107 -20.92 -12.50 -2.97
N GLU A 108 -21.79 -12.92 -3.88
CA GLU A 108 -21.54 -14.11 -4.68
C GLU A 108 -20.43 -13.85 -5.73
N ASN A 109 -19.54 -14.84 -5.87
CA ASN A 109 -18.46 -14.86 -6.86
C ASN A 109 -17.42 -13.74 -6.74
N LEU A 110 -17.32 -13.07 -5.59
CA LEU A 110 -16.24 -12.13 -5.33
C LEU A 110 -14.89 -12.85 -5.26
N THR A 111 -13.89 -12.24 -5.91
CA THR A 111 -12.47 -12.61 -5.73
C THR A 111 -11.95 -12.12 -4.38
N GLU A 112 -10.81 -12.64 -3.93
CA GLU A 112 -10.16 -12.21 -2.68
C GLU A 112 -9.88 -10.69 -2.67
N ARG A 113 -9.33 -10.18 -3.78
CA ARG A 113 -9.08 -8.74 -3.98
C ARG A 113 -10.35 -7.89 -3.88
N GLN A 114 -11.49 -8.41 -4.35
CA GLN A 114 -12.78 -7.71 -4.24
C GLN A 114 -13.34 -7.74 -2.81
N TYR A 115 -13.09 -8.81 -2.05
CA TYR A 115 -13.40 -8.81 -0.61
C TYR A 115 -12.56 -7.79 0.17
N GLU A 116 -11.25 -7.71 -0.10
CA GLU A 116 -10.36 -6.71 0.51
C GLU A 116 -10.82 -5.29 0.16
N ARG A 117 -11.24 -5.09 -1.08
CA ARG A 117 -11.72 -3.81 -1.58
C ARG A 117 -12.93 -3.27 -0.80
N ILE A 118 -13.81 -4.13 -0.28
CA ILE A 118 -14.96 -3.70 0.56
C ILE A 118 -14.45 -2.89 1.76
N PHE A 119 -13.43 -3.38 2.46
CA PHE A 119 -12.89 -2.69 3.64
C PHE A 119 -12.14 -1.41 3.28
N ALA A 120 -11.41 -1.41 2.16
CA ALA A 120 -10.77 -0.18 1.65
C ALA A 120 -11.81 0.90 1.32
N ASP A 121 -12.91 0.52 0.66
CA ASP A 121 -13.98 1.45 0.28
C ASP A 121 -14.77 1.95 1.51
N ILE A 122 -15.03 1.10 2.52
CA ILE A 122 -15.53 1.52 3.83
C ILE A 122 -14.61 2.56 4.48
N TYR A 123 -13.29 2.30 4.47
CA TYR A 123 -12.28 3.19 5.05
C TYR A 123 -12.31 4.57 4.39
N TYR A 124 -12.24 4.62 3.06
CA TYR A 124 -12.27 5.88 2.32
C TYR A 124 -13.62 6.61 2.41
N GLY A 125 -14.72 5.86 2.56
CA GLY A 125 -16.05 6.40 2.84
C GLY A 125 -16.23 6.90 4.27
N LYS A 126 -15.33 6.50 5.19
CA LYS A 126 -15.45 6.68 6.65
C LYS A 126 -16.76 6.09 7.20
N LYS A 127 -17.24 5.01 6.57
CA LYS A 127 -18.49 4.31 6.88
C LYS A 127 -18.26 3.12 7.80
N PHE A 128 -17.51 3.32 8.88
CA PHE A 128 -17.05 2.23 9.75
C PHE A 128 -18.21 1.46 10.42
N GLU A 129 -19.39 2.07 10.54
CA GLU A 129 -20.62 1.41 10.95
C GLU A 129 -21.00 0.22 10.04
N ASN A 130 -20.58 0.23 8.77
CA ASN A 130 -20.84 -0.86 7.84
C ASN A 130 -20.00 -2.11 8.13
N ILE A 131 -18.95 -2.04 8.95
CA ILE A 131 -18.13 -3.24 9.25
C ILE A 131 -18.98 -4.33 9.89
N ASP A 132 -19.87 -3.98 10.83
CA ASP A 132 -20.72 -4.93 11.55
C ASP A 132 -21.59 -5.77 10.62
N ILE A 133 -22.12 -5.17 9.55
CA ILE A 133 -22.95 -5.89 8.60
C ILE A 133 -22.11 -6.88 7.79
N PHE A 134 -20.90 -6.53 7.39
CA PHE A 134 -20.02 -7.46 6.67
C PHE A 134 -19.54 -8.61 7.57
N GLU A 135 -19.20 -8.32 8.82
CA GLU A 135 -18.85 -9.32 9.85
C GLU A 135 -19.99 -10.33 10.04
N LYS A 136 -21.24 -9.86 10.15
CA LYS A 136 -22.44 -10.69 10.28
C LYS A 136 -22.59 -11.71 9.13
N TYR A 137 -22.10 -11.39 7.93
CA TYR A 137 -22.15 -12.26 6.75
C TYR A 137 -20.83 -12.99 6.46
N GLY A 138 -19.88 -12.99 7.41
CA GLY A 138 -18.63 -13.74 7.32
C GLY A 138 -17.54 -13.07 6.47
N VAL A 139 -17.74 -11.82 6.07
CA VAL A 139 -16.73 -10.97 5.43
C VAL A 139 -16.06 -10.17 6.54
N THR A 140 -14.98 -10.71 7.11
CA THR A 140 -14.40 -10.21 8.37
C THR A 140 -13.15 -9.37 8.14
N VAL A 141 -12.91 -8.36 8.99
CA VAL A 141 -11.67 -7.55 9.01
C VAL A 141 -10.44 -8.44 9.16
N LYS A 142 -10.50 -9.45 10.05
CA LYS A 142 -9.41 -10.41 10.25
C LYS A 142 -8.92 -11.06 8.95
N LYS A 143 -9.83 -11.32 8.01
CA LYS A 143 -9.52 -12.01 6.76
C LYS A 143 -9.20 -11.05 5.62
N TYR A 144 -9.93 -9.94 5.51
CA TYR A 144 -9.88 -9.09 4.32
C TYR A 144 -9.61 -7.60 4.63
N GLY A 145 -9.64 -7.20 5.90
CA GLY A 145 -9.50 -5.80 6.34
C GLY A 145 -8.16 -5.47 6.99
N ASN A 146 -7.16 -6.36 6.95
CA ASN A 146 -5.87 -6.15 7.62
C ASN A 146 -5.15 -4.87 7.14
N ASN A 147 -5.32 -4.50 5.87
CA ASN A 147 -4.76 -3.28 5.32
C ASN A 147 -5.26 -2.00 6.00
N CYS A 148 -6.51 -2.00 6.45
CA CYS A 148 -7.10 -0.84 7.09
C CYS A 148 -6.39 -0.50 8.42
N LEU A 149 -5.76 -1.48 9.07
CA LEU A 149 -4.89 -1.20 10.21
C LEU A 149 -3.66 -0.40 9.78
N ARG A 150 -2.96 -0.80 8.70
CA ARG A 150 -1.80 -0.06 8.18
C ARG A 150 -2.17 1.36 7.77
N GLU A 151 -3.31 1.54 7.10
CA GLU A 151 -3.84 2.86 6.71
C GLU A 151 -4.14 3.73 7.94
N ALA A 152 -4.81 3.17 8.97
CA ALA A 152 -5.09 3.92 10.20
C ALA A 152 -3.80 4.37 10.92
N ILE A 153 -2.73 3.56 10.88
CA ILE A 153 -1.42 3.95 11.39
C ILE A 153 -0.76 5.03 10.52
N TYR A 154 -0.84 4.90 9.20
CA TYR A 154 -0.33 5.90 8.26
C TYR A 154 -0.95 7.28 8.53
N ASP A 155 -2.27 7.30 8.74
CA ASP A 155 -3.08 8.48 9.10
C ASP A 155 -2.87 8.95 10.55
N LYS A 156 -2.04 8.24 11.33
CA LYS A 156 -1.80 8.47 12.76
C LYS A 156 -3.08 8.47 13.61
N ASN A 157 -4.10 7.72 13.19
CA ASN A 157 -5.38 7.62 13.87
C ASN A 157 -5.43 6.40 14.79
N LYS A 158 -4.90 6.55 16.00
CA LYS A 158 -4.84 5.50 17.02
C LYS A 158 -6.22 4.90 17.37
N ASN A 159 -7.27 5.73 17.44
CA ASN A 159 -8.62 5.24 17.76
C ASN A 159 -9.16 4.32 16.66
N LEU A 160 -8.93 4.71 15.41
CA LEU A 160 -9.31 3.88 14.27
C LEU A 160 -8.47 2.60 14.18
N ALA A 161 -7.17 2.69 14.45
CA ALA A 161 -6.30 1.52 14.54
C ALA A 161 -6.77 0.56 15.65
N GLN A 162 -7.16 1.08 16.82
CA GLN A 162 -7.73 0.27 17.89
C GLN A 162 -9.01 -0.43 17.46
N MET A 163 -9.92 0.26 16.77
CA MET A 163 -11.14 -0.34 16.23
C MET A 163 -10.83 -1.52 15.29
N PHE A 164 -9.88 -1.39 14.37
CA PHE A 164 -9.50 -2.49 13.47
C PHE A 164 -8.86 -3.67 14.23
N LEU A 165 -8.08 -3.40 15.27
CA LEU A 165 -7.58 -4.47 16.17
C LEU A 165 -8.72 -5.16 16.92
N ASP A 166 -9.75 -4.42 17.35
CA ASP A 166 -10.92 -4.98 18.03
C ASP A 166 -11.75 -5.90 17.11
N TYR A 167 -11.80 -5.60 15.81
CA TYR A 167 -12.34 -6.50 14.77
C TYR A 167 -11.36 -7.62 14.35
N GLY A 168 -10.19 -7.71 14.98
CA GLY A 168 -9.24 -8.80 14.80
C GLY A 168 -8.28 -8.66 13.62
N ALA A 169 -8.02 -7.44 13.14
CA ALA A 169 -6.91 -7.19 12.23
C ALA A 169 -5.59 -7.70 12.83
N ASP A 170 -4.76 -8.31 11.99
CA ASP A 170 -3.45 -8.81 12.40
C ASP A 170 -2.47 -7.63 12.59
N ILE A 171 -2.01 -7.48 13.82
CA ILE A 171 -1.04 -6.44 14.23
C ILE A 171 0.30 -6.54 13.50
N ASN A 172 0.60 -7.71 12.93
CA ASN A 172 1.83 -8.00 12.21
C ASN A 172 1.61 -8.17 10.70
N TYR A 173 0.44 -7.84 10.17
CA TYR A 173 0.13 -8.01 8.76
C TYR A 173 1.12 -7.28 7.85
N HIS A 174 1.67 -7.98 6.86
CA HIS A 174 2.75 -7.44 6.03
C HIS A 174 2.72 -7.94 4.59
N GLU A 175 1.55 -8.26 4.04
CA GLU A 175 1.46 -8.65 2.63
C GLU A 175 1.55 -7.46 1.68
N TYR A 176 1.80 -7.75 0.41
CA TYR A 176 1.94 -6.74 -0.65
C TYR A 176 0.61 -6.04 -0.88
N GLU A 177 0.66 -4.71 -0.94
CA GLU A 177 -0.42 -3.88 -1.46
C GLU A 177 0.10 -2.69 -2.26
N MET A 178 -0.75 -2.13 -3.12
CA MET A 178 -0.37 -0.99 -3.96
C MET A 178 0.04 0.25 -3.15
N VAL A 179 -0.50 0.41 -1.92
CA VAL A 179 -0.12 1.51 -1.01
C VAL A 179 1.12 1.18 -0.17
N PHE A 180 1.28 -0.10 0.19
CA PHE A 180 2.39 -0.60 1.02
C PHE A 180 3.20 -1.62 0.22
N THR A 181 3.83 -1.15 -0.85
CA THR A 181 4.50 -2.02 -1.83
C THR A 181 5.73 -2.72 -1.27
N ASP A 182 6.27 -2.23 -0.15
CA ASP A 182 7.44 -2.75 0.54
C ASP A 182 7.12 -3.90 1.49
N ASN A 183 5.84 -4.26 1.65
CA ASN A 183 5.39 -5.26 2.62
C ASN A 183 5.67 -4.81 4.07
N SER A 184 5.50 -3.52 4.38
CA SER A 184 5.65 -3.02 5.74
C SER A 184 4.56 -3.56 6.68
N THR A 185 4.97 -3.89 7.92
CA THR A 185 4.06 -4.14 9.06
C THR A 185 3.46 -2.84 9.58
N PRO A 186 2.35 -2.86 10.35
CA PRO A 186 1.83 -1.67 11.02
C PRO A 186 2.88 -0.92 11.85
N VAL A 187 3.78 -1.63 12.55
CA VAL A 187 4.83 -0.97 13.34
C VAL A 187 5.89 -0.31 12.46
N MET A 188 6.25 -0.90 11.32
CA MET A 188 7.11 -0.23 10.34
C MET A 188 6.46 1.03 9.77
N VAL A 189 5.15 1.00 9.46
CA VAL A 189 4.42 2.19 9.02
C VAL A 189 4.49 3.27 10.10
N ALA A 190 4.29 2.94 11.39
CA ALA A 190 4.43 3.90 12.48
C ALA A 190 5.85 4.52 12.55
N VAL A 191 6.89 3.71 12.32
CA VAL A 191 8.28 4.17 12.22
C VAL A 191 8.47 5.08 11.02
N GLN A 192 8.03 4.70 9.81
CA GLN A 192 8.10 5.53 8.59
C GLN A 192 7.40 6.88 8.78
N ARG A 193 6.32 6.92 9.56
CA ARG A 193 5.61 8.16 9.94
C ARG A 193 6.27 8.93 11.08
N ASN A 194 7.44 8.48 11.52
CA ASN A 194 8.25 9.02 12.62
C ASN A 194 7.44 9.23 13.91
N SER A 195 6.53 8.29 14.23
CA SER A 195 5.59 8.40 15.35
C SER A 195 5.95 7.45 16.49
N LEU A 196 6.83 7.87 17.40
CA LEU A 196 7.25 7.04 18.54
C LEU A 196 6.07 6.65 19.45
N GLU A 197 5.05 7.50 19.56
CA GLU A 197 3.84 7.20 20.34
C GLU A 197 3.07 6.00 19.78
N LEU A 198 2.90 5.93 18.45
CA LEU A 198 2.26 4.79 17.80
C LEU A 198 3.12 3.54 17.85
N VAL A 199 4.45 3.68 17.73
CA VAL A 199 5.37 2.54 17.89
C VAL A 199 5.24 1.94 19.28
N LYS A 200 5.30 2.76 20.34
CA LYS A 200 5.11 2.33 21.74
C LYS A 200 3.76 1.62 21.91
N TRP A 201 2.68 2.22 21.40
CA TRP A 201 1.35 1.64 21.50
C TRP A 201 1.21 0.30 20.74
N LEU A 202 1.75 0.18 19.54
CA LEU A 202 1.73 -1.08 18.78
C LEU A 202 2.54 -2.18 19.50
N VAL A 203 3.70 -1.84 20.06
CA VAL A 203 4.50 -2.76 20.88
C VAL A 203 3.72 -3.22 22.11
N GLU A 204 3.05 -2.30 22.82
CA GLU A 204 2.17 -2.64 23.96
C GLU A 204 1.03 -3.60 23.55
N LYS A 205 0.59 -3.54 22.30
CA LYS A 205 -0.42 -4.44 21.73
C LYS A 205 0.14 -5.76 21.19
N GLY A 206 1.47 -5.97 21.25
CA GLY A 206 2.12 -7.21 20.84
C GLY A 206 2.67 -7.22 19.42
N ALA A 207 2.92 -6.06 18.81
CA ALA A 207 3.59 -5.98 17.52
C ALA A 207 5.00 -6.59 17.58
N ASP A 208 5.33 -7.44 16.61
CA ASP A 208 6.66 -8.02 16.44
C ASP A 208 7.54 -7.04 15.66
N ILE A 209 8.51 -6.46 16.37
CA ILE A 209 9.46 -5.50 15.81
C ILE A 209 10.64 -6.16 15.08
N THR A 210 10.65 -7.49 14.93
CA THR A 210 11.74 -8.24 14.30
C THR A 210 11.42 -8.68 12.87
N ILE A 211 10.15 -8.56 12.46
CA ILE A 211 9.69 -8.87 11.09
C ILE A 211 10.45 -7.99 10.10
N LYS A 212 10.72 -8.55 8.92
CA LYS A 212 11.39 -7.86 7.83
C LYS A 212 10.41 -7.63 6.69
N ASN A 213 10.48 -6.43 6.11
CA ASN A 213 9.75 -6.10 4.88
C ASN A 213 10.43 -6.78 3.66
N LYS A 214 9.93 -6.55 2.45
CA LYS A 214 10.46 -7.22 1.23
C LYS A 214 11.92 -6.85 0.92
N PHE A 215 12.40 -5.73 1.45
CA PHE A 215 13.77 -5.24 1.31
C PHE A 215 14.71 -5.73 2.40
N GLY A 216 14.19 -6.49 3.37
CA GLY A 216 14.95 -6.99 4.51
C GLY A 216 15.04 -6.01 5.68
N GLU A 217 14.38 -4.85 5.57
CA GLU A 217 14.36 -3.81 6.59
C GLU A 217 13.43 -4.21 7.73
N ARG A 218 13.80 -3.77 8.94
CA ARG A 218 13.04 -3.94 10.19
C ARG A 218 12.79 -2.56 10.80
N PRO A 219 11.86 -2.40 11.76
CA PRO A 219 11.62 -1.12 12.45
C PRO A 219 12.88 -0.36 12.85
N TYR A 220 13.91 -1.03 13.36
CA TYR A 220 15.18 -0.38 13.71
C TYR A 220 15.89 0.27 12.52
N THR A 221 16.01 -0.43 11.39
CA THR A 221 16.75 0.10 10.23
C THR A 221 16.03 1.31 9.65
N ILE A 222 14.69 1.30 9.64
CA ILE A 222 13.89 2.45 9.22
C ILE A 222 14.03 3.62 10.22
N ALA A 223 14.09 3.35 11.53
CA ALA A 223 14.32 4.40 12.53
C ALA A 223 15.70 5.07 12.37
N VAL A 224 16.72 4.30 11.97
CA VAL A 224 18.05 4.82 11.61
C VAL A 224 17.98 5.74 10.39
N LEU A 225 17.16 5.41 9.38
CA LEU A 225 16.92 6.27 8.22
C LEU A 225 16.26 7.60 8.60
N ASN A 226 15.33 7.57 9.56
CA ASN A 226 14.65 8.77 10.04
C ASN A 226 15.49 9.66 10.98
N GLU A 227 16.67 9.19 11.38
CA GLU A 227 17.59 9.90 12.30
C GLU A 227 16.96 10.27 13.67
N ASN A 228 15.92 9.54 14.08
CA ASN A 228 15.25 9.77 15.35
C ASN A 228 15.92 8.96 16.47
N GLN A 229 16.86 9.58 17.20
CA GLN A 229 17.62 8.89 18.24
C GLN A 229 16.74 8.29 19.34
N GLU A 230 15.67 8.95 19.78
CA GLU A 230 14.79 8.41 20.82
C GLU A 230 14.11 7.12 20.34
N MET A 231 13.66 7.10 19.08
CA MET A 231 13.06 5.92 18.46
C MET A 231 14.07 4.79 18.26
N ILE A 232 15.28 5.13 17.81
CA ILE A 232 16.38 4.16 17.64
C ILE A 232 16.69 3.48 18.98
N GLU A 233 16.90 4.24 20.05
CA GLU A 233 17.20 3.68 21.38
C GLU A 233 16.03 2.85 21.92
N TYR A 234 14.79 3.31 21.73
CA TYR A 234 13.61 2.56 22.15
C TYR A 234 13.53 1.21 21.45
N ILE A 235 13.58 1.17 20.11
CA ILE A 235 13.48 -0.08 19.35
C ILE A 235 14.67 -1.01 19.66
N LYS A 236 15.89 -0.46 19.71
CA LYS A 236 17.10 -1.20 20.08
C LYS A 236 16.98 -1.87 21.45
N SER A 237 16.31 -1.23 22.41
CA SER A 237 16.11 -1.80 23.76
C SER A 237 15.17 -3.00 23.78
N LEU A 238 14.36 -3.19 22.73
CA LEU A 238 13.35 -4.25 22.63
C LEU A 238 13.82 -5.42 21.75
N GLU A 239 14.74 -5.19 20.82
CA GLU A 239 15.24 -6.21 19.91
C GLU A 239 16.28 -7.13 20.56
N PRO A 240 16.51 -8.33 20.00
CA PRO A 240 17.57 -9.22 20.47
C PRO A 240 18.93 -8.51 20.47
N VAL A 241 19.66 -8.59 21.59
CA VAL A 241 20.97 -7.94 21.77
C VAL A 241 21.95 -8.29 20.64
N ASP A 242 21.90 -9.53 20.14
CA ASP A 242 22.75 -10.01 19.04
C ASP A 242 22.55 -9.25 17.72
N PHE A 243 21.39 -8.61 17.52
CA PHE A 243 21.14 -7.77 16.33
C PHE A 243 21.93 -6.47 16.35
N HIS A 244 22.40 -6.04 17.52
CA HIS A 244 23.18 -4.80 17.71
C HIS A 244 24.60 -5.07 18.21
N ASN A 245 24.95 -6.34 18.43
CA ASN A 245 26.29 -6.74 18.81
C ASN A 245 27.26 -6.55 17.62
N GLU A 246 28.29 -5.72 17.81
CA GLU A 246 29.28 -5.41 16.78
C GLU A 246 29.98 -6.65 16.22
N GLU A 247 30.38 -7.61 17.07
CA GLU A 247 31.08 -8.81 16.63
C GLU A 247 30.18 -9.70 15.77
N THR A 248 28.91 -9.83 16.16
CA THR A 248 27.90 -10.58 15.41
C THR A 248 27.65 -9.95 14.05
N ARG A 249 27.48 -8.62 14.00
CA ARG A 249 27.32 -7.88 12.74
C ARG A 249 28.58 -7.98 11.87
N LYS A 250 29.78 -7.78 12.43
CA LYS A 250 31.07 -8.00 11.74
C LYS A 250 31.16 -9.41 11.17
N SER A 251 30.70 -10.44 11.89
CA SER A 251 30.67 -11.81 11.38
C SER A 251 29.69 -12.00 10.22
N ILE A 252 28.53 -11.33 10.21
CA ILE A 252 27.58 -11.36 9.10
C ILE A 252 28.20 -10.69 7.87
N ILE A 253 28.75 -9.48 8.04
CA ILE A 253 29.42 -8.71 6.98
C ILE A 253 30.60 -9.49 6.39
N LYS A 254 31.37 -10.20 7.23
CA LYS A 254 32.50 -11.03 6.77
C LYS A 254 32.08 -12.12 5.77
N LYS A 255 30.83 -12.63 5.85
CA LYS A 255 30.28 -13.59 4.87
C LYS A 255 30.14 -12.98 3.48
N TYR A 256 30.00 -11.66 3.40
CA TYR A 256 29.88 -10.93 2.14
C TYR A 256 31.20 -10.64 1.43
N LYS A 257 32.35 -10.97 2.06
CA LYS A 257 33.68 -10.91 1.43
C LYS A 257 33.93 -9.57 0.72
N LEU A 258 33.65 -8.47 1.41
CA LEU A 258 33.80 -7.13 0.86
C LEU A 258 35.26 -6.89 0.42
N PRO A 259 35.50 -6.25 -0.73
CA PRO A 259 36.83 -5.84 -1.17
C PRO A 259 37.52 -4.94 -0.14
N LYS A 260 38.85 -4.95 -0.10
CA LYS A 260 39.63 -4.19 0.90
C LYS A 260 39.37 -2.69 0.80
N ASP A 261 39.36 -2.17 -0.42
CA ASP A 261 39.06 -0.77 -0.74
C ASP A 261 37.62 -0.37 -0.36
N MET A 262 36.67 -1.30 -0.48
CA MET A 262 35.31 -1.11 0.03
C MET A 262 35.29 -0.99 1.55
N VAL A 263 35.94 -1.92 2.27
CA VAL A 263 36.04 -1.85 3.73
C VAL A 263 36.73 -0.55 4.17
N GLU A 264 37.83 -0.18 3.52
CA GLU A 264 38.54 1.08 3.78
C GLU A 264 37.66 2.32 3.52
N PHE A 265 36.70 2.27 2.59
CA PHE A 265 35.70 3.34 2.43
C PHE A 265 34.76 3.41 3.63
N PHE A 266 34.20 2.28 4.06
CA PHE A 266 33.25 2.26 5.18
C PHE A 266 33.88 2.59 6.54
N ASP A 267 35.21 2.49 6.67
CA ASP A 267 35.96 2.87 7.88
C ASP A 267 36.25 4.37 7.98
N LYS A 268 36.04 5.18 6.92
CA LYS A 268 36.42 6.61 6.86
C LYS A 268 35.53 7.54 7.69
N GLY A 269 34.42 7.05 8.25
CA GLY A 269 33.49 7.80 9.09
C GLY A 269 32.53 8.72 8.32
N ASP A 270 33.02 9.40 7.27
CA ASP A 270 32.16 10.10 6.30
C ASP A 270 31.76 9.15 5.16
N LEU A 271 30.49 8.74 5.18
CA LEU A 271 29.91 7.77 4.24
C LEU A 271 28.99 8.47 3.23
N LYS A 272 29.22 9.76 2.99
CA LYS A 272 28.45 10.57 2.06
C LYS A 272 29.30 10.92 0.84
N ILE A 273 28.73 10.76 -0.34
CA ILE A 273 29.32 11.23 -1.58
C ILE A 273 28.41 12.34 -2.09
N GLU A 274 28.93 13.56 -2.07
CA GLU A 274 28.29 14.73 -2.67
C GLU A 274 28.47 14.69 -4.19
N PHE A 275 27.39 14.86 -4.92
CA PHE A 275 27.37 14.92 -6.37
C PHE A 275 27.58 16.34 -6.87
N SER A 276 28.10 16.44 -8.08
CA SER A 276 28.01 17.69 -8.82
C SER A 276 26.56 17.98 -9.19
N LYS A 277 26.19 19.24 -9.38
CA LYS A 277 24.80 19.66 -9.69
C LYS A 277 24.32 19.25 -11.09
N ASN A 278 24.94 18.24 -11.69
CA ASN A 278 24.66 17.73 -13.02
C ASN A 278 23.55 16.68 -13.04
N ILE A 279 23.22 16.09 -11.90
CA ILE A 279 22.10 15.15 -11.73
C ILE A 279 21.09 15.70 -10.71
N ASP A 280 19.87 15.19 -10.73
CA ASP A 280 18.78 15.64 -9.85
C ASP A 280 18.88 15.08 -8.41
N SER A 281 20.09 14.99 -7.88
CA SER A 281 20.34 14.55 -6.51
C SER A 281 21.64 15.19 -6.01
N LYS A 282 21.64 15.68 -4.77
CA LYS A 282 22.83 16.30 -4.18
C LYS A 282 23.83 15.28 -3.64
N TYR A 283 23.36 14.12 -3.19
CA TYR A 283 24.24 13.16 -2.52
C TYR A 283 23.69 11.74 -2.56
N ILE A 284 24.61 10.79 -2.39
CA ILE A 284 24.29 9.43 -1.94
C ILE A 284 24.99 9.17 -0.60
N GLU A 285 24.27 8.57 0.34
CA GLU A 285 24.75 8.25 1.67
C GLU A 285 24.68 6.75 1.91
N PHE A 286 25.75 6.16 2.44
CA PHE A 286 25.83 4.74 2.73
C PHE A 286 25.57 4.46 4.21
N PHE A 287 25.00 3.30 4.49
CA PHE A 287 24.91 2.81 5.86
C PHE A 287 26.30 2.62 6.45
N LYS A 288 26.45 2.80 7.76
CA LYS A 288 27.56 2.13 8.46
C LYS A 288 27.47 0.64 8.19
N LEU A 289 28.60 -0.05 8.03
CA LEU A 289 28.58 -1.49 7.72
C LEU A 289 27.72 -2.28 8.70
N GLU A 290 27.77 -1.94 9.98
CA GLU A 290 26.92 -2.55 11.00
C GLU A 290 25.43 -2.38 10.71
N ASP A 291 24.98 -1.26 10.16
CA ASP A 291 23.56 -0.99 9.90
C ASP A 291 23.06 -1.46 8.53
N THR A 292 23.94 -2.02 7.69
CA THR A 292 23.57 -2.59 6.39
C THR A 292 22.50 -3.68 6.51
N VAL A 293 21.70 -3.82 5.44
CA VAL A 293 20.53 -4.69 5.40
C VAL A 293 20.77 -5.86 4.45
N GLU A 294 20.42 -7.08 4.85
CA GLU A 294 20.42 -8.23 3.94
C GLU A 294 19.09 -8.30 3.19
N MET A 295 19.13 -8.09 1.87
CA MET A 295 17.98 -8.23 0.98
C MET A 295 18.03 -9.60 0.29
N THR A 296 16.88 -10.28 0.21
CA THR A 296 16.76 -11.54 -0.56
C THR A 296 15.96 -11.30 -1.82
N TRP A 297 16.56 -11.55 -2.98
CA TRP A 297 15.92 -11.40 -4.29
C TRP A 297 16.16 -12.63 -5.16
N LYS A 298 15.09 -13.23 -5.71
CA LYS A 298 15.15 -14.46 -6.53
C LYS A 298 16.07 -15.55 -5.94
N ARG A 299 15.96 -15.79 -4.62
CA ARG A 299 16.77 -16.75 -3.82
C ARG A 299 18.26 -16.40 -3.67
N LYS A 300 18.69 -15.23 -4.13
CA LYS A 300 20.03 -14.68 -3.88
C LYS A 300 19.98 -13.70 -2.71
N LYS A 301 21.04 -13.66 -1.91
CA LYS A 301 21.19 -12.74 -0.77
C LYS A 301 22.18 -11.66 -1.13
N TYR A 302 21.78 -10.42 -0.93
CA TYR A 302 22.53 -9.22 -1.23
C TYR A 302 22.71 -8.39 0.04
N LEU A 303 23.82 -7.68 0.12
CA LEU A 303 24.02 -6.66 1.13
C LEU A 303 23.60 -5.31 0.54
N SER A 304 22.53 -4.71 1.06
CA SER A 304 22.11 -3.35 0.73
C SER A 304 23.02 -2.36 1.45
N LEU A 305 23.59 -1.42 0.69
CA LEU A 305 24.64 -0.53 1.15
C LEU A 305 24.20 0.92 1.34
N VAL A 306 23.18 1.34 0.60
CA VAL A 306 22.75 2.75 0.53
C VAL A 306 21.72 3.01 1.62
N LYS A 307 22.00 4.02 2.44
CA LYS A 307 21.13 4.57 3.47
C LYS A 307 20.12 5.51 2.83
N ASP A 308 20.61 6.48 2.06
CA ASP A 308 19.78 7.55 1.51
C ASP A 308 20.32 8.01 0.16
N LEU A 309 19.42 8.41 -0.72
CA LEU A 309 19.72 9.09 -1.97
C LEU A 309 18.73 10.25 -2.06
N GLU A 310 19.24 11.49 -2.12
CA GLU A 310 18.34 12.64 -2.06
C GLU A 310 17.27 12.55 -3.15
N ASN A 311 16.00 12.63 -2.75
CA ASN A 311 14.78 12.57 -3.57
C ASN A 311 14.43 11.22 -4.22
N TYR A 312 15.28 10.20 -4.11
CA TYR A 312 15.08 8.93 -4.80
C TYR A 312 15.30 7.75 -3.87
N TRP A 313 14.57 6.67 -4.12
CA TRP A 313 14.80 5.42 -3.40
C TRP A 313 15.66 4.48 -4.22
N LEU A 314 16.90 4.28 -3.79
CA LEU A 314 17.86 3.41 -4.47
C LEU A 314 18.39 2.33 -3.53
N HIS A 315 18.30 1.08 -3.97
CA HIS A 315 18.93 -0.05 -3.31
C HIS A 315 20.18 -0.50 -4.08
N LEU A 316 21.36 -0.14 -3.57
CA LEU A 316 22.64 -0.63 -4.09
C LEU A 316 23.01 -1.94 -3.39
N LEU A 317 23.04 -3.02 -4.18
CA LEU A 317 23.09 -4.39 -3.70
C LEU A 317 24.43 -5.06 -4.03
N TRP A 318 25.23 -5.38 -3.02
CA TRP A 318 26.45 -6.17 -3.18
C TRP A 318 26.17 -7.67 -3.16
N TYR A 319 26.59 -8.37 -4.21
CA TYR A 319 26.52 -9.82 -4.30
C TYR A 319 27.91 -10.47 -4.19
N SER A 320 28.18 -11.09 -3.04
CA SER A 320 29.50 -11.62 -2.69
C SER A 320 30.00 -12.77 -3.56
N LYS A 321 29.09 -13.56 -4.16
CA LYS A 321 29.48 -14.70 -5.01
C LYS A 321 30.04 -14.24 -6.36
N GLU A 322 29.54 -13.13 -6.90
CA GLU A 322 29.99 -12.54 -8.16
C GLU A 322 30.92 -11.34 -7.96
N LYS A 323 31.12 -10.90 -6.70
CA LYS A 323 31.87 -9.68 -6.34
C LYS A 323 31.42 -8.46 -7.16
N THR A 324 30.10 -8.32 -7.29
CA THR A 324 29.45 -7.39 -8.21
C THR A 324 28.34 -6.63 -7.47
N LEU A 325 28.20 -5.35 -7.79
CA LEU A 325 27.11 -4.47 -7.39
C LEU A 325 25.98 -4.50 -8.42
N TYR A 326 24.77 -4.41 -7.89
CA TYR A 326 23.54 -4.25 -8.65
C TYR A 326 22.76 -3.07 -8.10
N ILE A 327 21.96 -2.42 -8.95
CA ILE A 327 20.92 -1.50 -8.50
C ILE A 327 19.59 -2.22 -8.64
N PHE A 328 18.79 -2.21 -7.58
CA PHE A 328 17.42 -2.72 -7.63
C PHE A 328 16.46 -1.58 -7.94
N ASP A 329 15.67 -1.77 -8.99
CA ASP A 329 14.56 -0.92 -9.35
C ASP A 329 13.27 -1.51 -8.78
N GLY A 330 12.69 -0.79 -7.82
CA GLY A 330 11.47 -1.21 -7.15
C GLY A 330 10.19 -0.94 -7.93
N GLU A 331 10.21 -0.09 -8.94
CA GLU A 331 9.05 0.17 -9.80
C GLU A 331 8.83 -0.98 -10.78
N HIS A 332 9.91 -1.43 -11.42
CA HIS A 332 9.87 -2.53 -12.40
C HIS A 332 10.16 -3.91 -11.79
N GLU A 333 10.54 -3.97 -10.51
CA GLU A 333 10.98 -5.18 -9.82
C GLU A 333 12.15 -5.90 -10.55
N GLU A 334 13.16 -5.11 -10.93
CA GLU A 334 14.33 -5.58 -11.68
C GLU A 334 15.65 -5.28 -10.95
N ILE A 335 16.73 -5.97 -11.34
CA ILE A 335 18.09 -5.65 -10.87
C ILE A 335 19.01 -5.41 -12.05
N TYR A 336 19.68 -4.26 -12.07
CA TYR A 336 20.64 -3.87 -13.08
C TYR A 336 22.05 -4.13 -12.60
N LYS A 337 22.84 -4.86 -13.41
CA LYS A 337 24.24 -5.16 -13.07
C LYS A 337 25.11 -3.94 -13.35
N ILE A 338 25.83 -3.48 -12.33
CA ILE A 338 26.69 -2.30 -12.43
C ILE A 338 28.14 -2.68 -12.71
N GLY A 339 28.75 -3.48 -11.83
CA GLY A 339 30.18 -3.80 -11.90
C GLY A 339 30.74 -4.11 -10.52
N ASP A 340 32.06 -4.12 -10.37
CA ASP A 340 32.67 -4.24 -9.04
C ASP A 340 32.63 -2.91 -8.27
N TRP A 341 33.05 -2.95 -7.00
CA TRP A 341 33.08 -1.77 -6.13
C TRP A 341 33.96 -0.65 -6.69
N SER A 342 35.13 -1.00 -7.22
CA SER A 342 36.07 -0.02 -7.76
C SER A 342 35.51 0.68 -9.01
N TYR A 343 34.76 -0.02 -9.87
CA TYR A 343 34.05 0.60 -10.97
C TYR A 343 32.97 1.56 -10.49
N PHE A 344 32.12 1.13 -9.55
CA PHE A 344 31.06 1.97 -9.02
C PHE A 344 31.59 3.24 -8.37
N ILE A 345 32.57 3.16 -7.47
CA ILE A 345 33.03 4.33 -6.72
C ILE A 345 33.68 5.40 -7.62
N ASN A 346 34.32 4.98 -8.72
CA ASN A 346 34.93 5.89 -9.69
C ASN A 346 33.92 6.50 -10.69
N ASN A 347 32.71 5.94 -10.80
CA ASN A 347 31.67 6.37 -11.74
C ASN A 347 30.32 6.61 -11.03
N CYS A 348 30.35 6.87 -9.71
CA CYS A 348 29.16 6.85 -8.85
C CYS A 348 28.09 7.82 -9.35
N GLU A 349 28.46 9.07 -9.63
CA GLU A 349 27.54 10.11 -10.09
C GLU A 349 26.92 9.77 -11.46
N GLU A 350 27.71 9.24 -12.40
CA GLU A 350 27.20 8.83 -13.72
C GLU A 350 26.20 7.67 -13.59
N ILE A 351 26.51 6.67 -12.77
CA ILE A 351 25.65 5.50 -12.55
C ILE A 351 24.33 5.91 -11.88
N VAL A 352 24.40 6.76 -10.85
CA VAL A 352 23.21 7.29 -10.18
C VAL A 352 22.40 8.19 -11.10
N GLY A 353 23.07 9.00 -11.93
CA GLY A 353 22.41 9.80 -12.97
C GLY A 353 21.61 8.93 -13.96
N LYS A 354 22.20 7.82 -14.43
CA LYS A 354 21.50 6.86 -15.27
C LYS A 354 20.29 6.23 -14.57
N PHE A 355 20.41 5.88 -13.29
CA PHE A 355 19.28 5.39 -12.51
C PHE A 355 18.13 6.41 -12.46
N ILE A 356 18.45 7.65 -12.08
CA ILE A 356 17.47 8.75 -11.96
C ILE A 356 16.75 8.99 -13.29
N ASN A 357 17.47 8.88 -14.41
CA ASN A 357 16.93 9.09 -15.74
C ASN A 357 16.24 7.85 -16.36
N GLY A 358 16.24 6.70 -15.67
CA GLY A 358 15.69 5.45 -16.22
C GLY A 358 16.51 4.87 -17.38
N GLU A 359 17.82 5.06 -17.38
CA GLU A 359 18.76 4.69 -18.46
C GLU A 359 19.63 3.44 -18.13
N LEU A 360 19.31 2.72 -17.06
CA LEU A 360 20.08 1.54 -16.59
C LEU A 360 19.79 0.22 -17.32
#